data_AF-A0A3D3QJV8-F1
#
_entry.id   AF-A0A3D3QJV8-F1
#
_cell.length_a   1.000
_cell.length_b   1.000
_cell.length_c   1.000
_cell.angle_alpha   90.00
_cell.angle_beta   90.00
_cell.angle_gamma   90.00
#
_symmetry.space_group_name_H-M   'P 1'
#
loop_
_entity.id
_entity.type
_entity.pdbx_description
1 polymer ?
#
loop_
_entity_poly.entity_id
_entity_poly.type
_entity_poly.pdbx_seq_one_letter_code
_entity_poly.pdbx_strand_id
1 'polypeptide(L)' 'AVTGLPILGVGGVLSVSDAVAYRRVGADLIQMGTATFAAPRAAEDLISGLMRWGKDSDVSSWSELGRVEDLEA' A
#
# COMPACT_ATOMS: atom_id res chain seq x y z
N ALA A 1 -10.72 16.91 12.27
CA ALA A 1 -10.39 16.43 10.91
C ALA A 1 -11.61 15.69 10.35
N VAL A 2 -11.74 15.53 9.03
CA VAL A 2 -12.73 14.59 8.47
C VAL A 2 -12.20 13.18 8.71
N THR A 3 -12.73 12.47 9.71
CA THR A 3 -12.14 11.23 10.26
C THR A 3 -12.78 9.94 9.75
N GLY A 4 -13.32 9.91 8.53
CA GLY A 4 -14.02 8.71 8.03
C GLY A 4 -14.15 8.58 6.52
N LEU A 5 -13.46 9.42 5.75
CA LEU A 5 -13.40 9.24 4.30
C LEU A 5 -12.20 8.37 3.93
N PRO A 6 -12.35 7.45 2.97
CA PRO A 6 -11.22 6.69 2.46
C PRO A 6 -10.13 7.62 1.90
N ILE A 7 -8.87 7.28 2.16
CA ILE A 7 -7.70 8.05 1.72
C ILE A 7 -7.02 7.33 0.56
N LEU A 8 -6.90 8.03 -0.57
CA LEU A 8 -6.06 7.61 -1.71
C LEU A 8 -4.67 8.24 -1.59
N GLY A 9 -3.66 7.43 -1.30
CA GLY A 9 -2.26 7.83 -1.30
C GLY A 9 -1.71 7.93 -2.73
N VAL A 10 -1.14 9.09 -3.08
CA VAL A 10 -0.60 9.35 -4.42
C VAL A 10 0.83 9.87 -4.31
N GLY A 11 1.71 9.30 -5.13
CA GLY A 11 3.10 9.76 -5.28
C GLY A 11 4.12 8.75 -4.77
N GLY A 12 5.23 8.58 -5.49
CA GLY A 12 6.40 7.85 -4.99
C GLY A 12 6.24 6.35 -4.72
N VAL A 13 5.11 5.72 -5.05
CA VAL A 13 4.95 4.26 -4.92
C VAL A 13 5.70 3.55 -6.04
N LEU A 14 6.87 2.98 -5.71
CA LEU A 14 7.76 2.30 -6.64
C LEU A 14 8.02 0.84 -6.24
N SER A 15 7.69 0.47 -5.00
CA SER A 15 8.01 -0.82 -4.41
C SER A 15 6.94 -1.31 -3.43
N VAL A 16 7.02 -2.59 -3.07
CA VAL A 16 6.16 -3.22 -2.05
C VAL A 16 6.28 -2.51 -0.70
N SER A 17 7.50 -2.12 -0.31
CA SER A 17 7.72 -1.38 0.94
C SER A 17 7.02 -0.03 0.96
N ASP A 18 6.98 0.69 -0.17
CA ASP A 18 6.28 1.98 -0.26
C ASP A 18 4.77 1.77 -0.06
N ALA A 19 4.20 0.78 -0.75
CA ALA A 19 2.79 0.44 -0.63
C ALA A 19 2.39 0.08 0.81
N VAL A 20 3.18 -0.78 1.47
CA VAL A 20 2.97 -1.15 2.87
C VAL A 20 3.09 0.07 3.80
N ALA A 21 4.05 0.96 3.56
CA ALA A 21 4.20 2.19 4.33
C ALA A 21 2.97 3.11 4.19
N TYR A 22 2.47 3.31 2.97
CA TYR A 22 1.24 4.08 2.71
C TYR A 22 0.05 3.52 3.48
N ARG A 23 -0.13 2.20 3.45
CA ARG A 23 -1.23 1.56 4.18
C ARG A 23 -1.13 1.73 5.69
N ARG A 24 0.09 1.61 6.23
CA ARG A 24 0.42 1.78 7.64
C ARG A 24 0.22 3.21 8.16
N VAL A 25 0.32 4.22 7.31
CA VAL A 25 -0.03 5.61 7.66
C VAL A 25 -1.48 5.96 7.31
N GLY A 26 -2.27 4.96 6.91
CA GLY A 26 -3.72 5.09 6.78
C GLY A 26 -4.27 5.34 5.40
N ALA A 27 -3.51 5.06 4.34
CA ALA A 27 -4.08 5.04 2.99
C ALA A 27 -4.95 3.78 2.81
N ASP A 28 -6.20 3.96 2.40
CA ASP A 28 -7.10 2.87 2.03
C ASP A 28 -6.82 2.36 0.62
N LEU A 29 -6.28 3.23 -0.24
CA LEU A 29 -5.88 2.94 -1.61
C LEU A 29 -4.55 3.63 -1.92
N ILE A 30 -3.83 3.12 -2.92
CA ILE A 30 -2.62 3.77 -3.45
C ILE A 30 -2.69 3.89 -4.97
N GLN A 31 -2.04 4.93 -5.51
CA GLN A 31 -1.89 5.14 -6.94
C GLN A 31 -0.42 5.14 -7.35
N MET A 32 -0.13 4.49 -8.48
CA MET A 32 1.16 4.56 -9.16
C MET A 32 1.08 5.51 -10.36
N GLY A 33 1.95 6.53 -10.36
CA GLY A 33 2.10 7.51 -11.43
C GLY A 33 3.35 7.24 -12.27
N THR A 34 4.45 7.95 -12.02
CA THR A 34 5.70 7.87 -12.79
C THR A 34 6.21 6.44 -13.05
N ALA A 35 6.01 5.50 -12.12
CA ALA A 35 6.36 4.10 -12.32
C ALA A 35 5.68 3.47 -13.55
N THR A 36 4.41 3.79 -13.81
CA THR A 36 3.66 3.20 -14.94
C THR A 36 4.11 3.76 -16.29
N PHE A 37 4.64 4.99 -16.32
CA PHE A 37 5.27 5.55 -17.52
C PHE A 37 6.60 4.85 -17.85
N ALA A 38 7.39 4.51 -16.83
CA ALA A 38 8.66 3.79 -17.01
C ALA A 38 8.42 2.31 -17.35
N ALA A 39 7.43 1.68 -16.73
CA ALA A 39 7.04 0.29 -16.95
C ALA A 39 5.50 0.15 -16.86
N PRO A 40 4.79 -0.04 -17.97
CA PRO A 40 3.32 -0.08 -17.99
C PRO A 40 2.68 -1.14 -17.08
N ARG A 41 3.40 -2.24 -16.81
CA ARG A 41 2.98 -3.33 -15.92
C ARG A 41 3.49 -3.21 -14.48
N ALA A 42 4.11 -2.10 -14.10
CA ALA A 42 4.66 -1.91 -12.75
C ALA A 42 3.62 -2.16 -11.64
N ALA A 43 2.34 -1.86 -11.90
CA ALA A 43 1.26 -2.15 -10.97
C ALA A 43 1.00 -3.66 -10.81
N GLU A 44 1.06 -4.44 -11.89
CA GLU A 44 0.93 -5.91 -11.85
C GLU A 44 2.12 -6.54 -11.10
N ASP A 45 3.33 -6.03 -11.34
CA ASP A 45 4.55 -6.45 -10.65
C ASP A 45 4.45 -6.14 -9.15
N LEU A 46 3.94 -4.95 -8.79
CA LEU A 46 3.70 -4.56 -7.40
C LEU A 46 2.67 -5.47 -6.72
N ILE A 47 1.54 -5.76 -7.38
CA ILE A 47 0.51 -6.66 -6.87
C ILE A 47 1.11 -8.05 -6.60
N SER A 48 1.88 -8.58 -7.55
CA SER A 48 2.55 -9.88 -7.39
C SER A 48 3.52 -9.88 -6.20
N GLY A 49 4.28 -8.78 -6.03
CA GLY A 49 5.17 -8.58 -4.89
C GLY A 49 4.43 -8.47 -3.56
N LEU A 50 3.29 -7.77 -3.52
CA LEU A 50 2.43 -7.64 -2.34
C LEU A 50 1.81 -8.97 -1.93
N MET A 51 1.35 -9.79 -2.89
CA MET A 51 0.81 -11.13 -2.61
C MET A 51 1.87 -12.04 -1.98
N ARG A 52 3.10 -11.98 -2.49
CA ARG A 52 4.23 -12.72 -1.90
C ARG A 52 4.56 -12.21 -0.50
N TRP A 53 4.69 -10.90 -0.36
CA TRP A 53 4.99 -10.26 0.92
C TRP A 53 3.93 -10.57 1.99
N GLY A 54 2.65 -10.56 1.61
CA GLY A 54 1.54 -10.90 2.51
C GLY A 54 1.65 -12.33 3.02
N LYS A 55 1.93 -13.30 2.12
CA LYS A 55 2.18 -14.69 2.51
C LYS A 55 3.35 -14.81 3.51
N ASP A 56 4.44 -14.11 3.25
CA ASP A 56 5.64 -14.15 4.10
C ASP A 56 5.42 -13.42 5.45
N SER A 57 4.44 -12.51 5.53
CA SER A 57 4.14 -11.68 6.70
C SER A 57 2.86 -12.10 7.45
N ASP A 58 2.25 -13.22 7.07
CA ASP A 58 0.95 -13.70 7.59
C ASP A 58 -0.18 -12.65 7.49
N VAL A 59 -0.19 -11.93 6.36
CA VAL A 59 -1.19 -10.91 6.01
C VAL A 59 -1.94 -11.39 4.77
N SER A 60 -3.25 -11.55 4.90
CA SER A 60 -4.12 -12.07 3.85
C SER A 60 -4.94 -11.00 3.13
N SER A 61 -5.06 -9.81 3.71
CA SER A 61 -5.82 -8.70 3.14
C SER A 61 -5.17 -7.34 3.34
N TRP A 62 -5.46 -6.40 2.43
CA TRP A 62 -5.02 -5.02 2.54
C TRP A 62 -5.53 -4.32 3.81
N SER A 63 -6.72 -4.69 4.29
CA SER A 63 -7.31 -4.17 5.52
C SER A 63 -6.56 -4.61 6.78
N GLU A 64 -5.95 -5.79 6.80
CA GLU A 64 -5.18 -6.31 7.95
C GLU A 64 -3.89 -5.54 8.22
N LEU A 65 -3.38 -4.83 7.22
CA LEU A 65 -2.29 -3.86 7.40
C LEU A 65 -2.82 -2.67 8.19
N GLY A 66 -3.00 -2.82 9.50
CA GLY A 66 -3.48 -1.78 10.41
C GLY A 66 -2.60 -0.52 10.38
N ARG A 67 -3.09 0.56 10.97
CA ARG A 67 -2.32 1.81 11.06
C ARG A 67 -1.23 1.64 12.12
N VAL A 68 -0.06 2.26 11.95
CA VAL A 68 0.99 2.23 12.99
C VAL A 68 0.46 2.84 14.30
N GLU A 69 -0.45 3.80 14.20
CA GLU A 69 -1.15 4.41 15.34
C GLU A 69 -1.97 3.39 16.16
N ASP A 70 -2.42 2.28 15.55
CA ASP A 70 -3.19 1.22 16.21
C ASP A 70 -2.30 0.17 16.91
N LEU A 71 -0.97 0.24 16.73
CA LEU A 71 0.00 -0.71 17.32
C LEU A 71 0.66 -0.18 18.60
N GLU A 72 0.54 1.11 18.88
CA GLU A 72 1.07 1.76 20.10
C GLU A 72 -0.02 2.07 21.15
N ALA A 73 -1.27 1.69 20.89
CA ALA A 73 -2.42 1.82 21.79
C ALA A 73 -2.79 0.47 22.45
#